data_AF-A0A4R0P498-F1
#
_entry.id   AF-A0A4R0P498-F1
#
_cell.length_a   1.000
_cell.length_b   1.000
_cell.length_c   1.000
_cell.angle_alpha   90.00
_cell.angle_beta   90.00
_cell.angle_gamma   90.00
#
_symmetry.space_group_name_H-M   'P 1'
#
loop_
_entity.id
_entity.type
_entity.pdbx_description
1 polymer ?
#
loop_
_entity_poly.entity_id
_entity_poly.type
_entity_poly.pdbx_seq_one_letter_code
_entity_poly.pdbx_strand_id
1 'polypeptide(L)'
;MEKKTNPQHPRPVDDEAAVLALRALAWLCADEARAERFLALTGLTPEQLRGGAGTPSLNEAVLGHLCGHEPDLLDAAAALGVEPGAIVAASGARWSA
;
A
#
# COMPACT_ATOMS: atom_id res chain seq x y z
N MET A 1 3.79 -34.36 -26.63
CA MET A 1 4.88 -33.37 -26.49
C MET A 1 4.51 -32.45 -25.34
N GLU A 2 5.04 -32.79 -24.18
CA GLU A 2 4.83 -32.14 -22.89
C GLU A 2 5.25 -30.67 -22.94
N LYS A 3 4.32 -29.76 -22.66
CA LYS A 3 4.64 -28.35 -22.42
C LYS A 3 5.19 -28.27 -21.00
N LYS A 4 6.52 -28.11 -20.94
CA LYS A 4 7.33 -27.84 -19.76
C LYS A 4 6.68 -26.80 -18.83
N THR A 5 6.79 -27.08 -17.55
CA THR A 5 6.42 -26.29 -16.39
C THR A 5 7.30 -25.03 -16.21
N ASN A 6 6.65 -23.90 -15.85
CA ASN A 6 7.10 -22.74 -15.04
C ASN A 6 8.15 -21.75 -15.64
N PRO A 7 8.21 -20.44 -15.26
CA PRO A 7 8.11 -19.89 -13.90
C PRO A 7 6.87 -18.99 -13.65
N GLN A 8 6.53 -18.86 -12.38
CA GLN A 8 5.57 -17.89 -11.85
C GLN A 8 5.95 -16.48 -12.31
N HIS A 9 5.14 -15.88 -13.19
CA HIS A 9 5.11 -14.44 -13.37
C HIS A 9 4.27 -13.90 -12.20
N PRO A 10 4.78 -12.97 -11.37
CA PRO A 10 3.91 -12.28 -10.42
C PRO A 10 2.73 -11.69 -11.20
N ARG A 11 1.53 -11.81 -10.64
CA ARG A 11 0.30 -11.47 -11.37
C ARG A 11 0.27 -9.94 -11.56
N PRO A 12 -0.40 -9.41 -12.60
CA PRO A 12 -0.61 -7.96 -12.79
C PRO A 12 -1.20 -7.24 -11.55
N VAL A 13 -1.82 -7.99 -10.63
CA VAL A 13 -2.29 -7.51 -9.31
C VAL A 13 -1.14 -6.96 -8.44
N ASP A 14 0.07 -7.51 -8.51
CA ASP A 14 1.20 -7.06 -7.70
C ASP A 14 1.67 -5.66 -8.16
N ASP A 15 1.65 -5.40 -9.47
CA ASP A 15 1.98 -4.10 -10.06
C ASP A 15 0.89 -3.05 -9.78
N GLU A 16 -0.39 -3.41 -9.91
CA GLU A 16 -1.50 -2.50 -9.58
C GLU A 16 -1.55 -2.14 -8.09
N ALA A 17 -1.30 -3.13 -7.21
CA ALA A 17 -1.20 -2.91 -5.77
C ALA A 17 -0.01 -2.01 -5.41
N ALA A 18 1.15 -2.22 -6.06
CA ALA A 18 2.32 -1.36 -5.88
C ALA A 18 2.05 0.08 -6.33
N VAL A 19 1.39 0.27 -7.48
CA VAL A 19 0.99 1.60 -7.96
C VAL A 19 0.01 2.26 -6.99
N LEU A 20 -0.98 1.52 -6.49
CA LEU A 20 -1.94 2.04 -5.52
C LEU A 20 -1.24 2.43 -4.21
N ALA A 21 -0.32 1.62 -3.71
CA ALA A 21 0.46 1.92 -2.52
C ALA A 21 1.33 3.16 -2.68
N LEU A 22 1.98 3.34 -3.84
CA LEU A 22 2.78 4.54 -4.14
C LEU A 22 1.91 5.80 -4.18
N ARG A 23 0.72 5.71 -4.77
CA ARG A 23 -0.24 6.83 -4.78
C ARG A 23 -0.76 7.16 -3.38
N ALA A 24 -1.04 6.14 -2.57
CA ALA A 24 -1.40 6.29 -1.16
C ALA A 24 -0.28 6.92 -0.34
N LEU A 25 0.97 6.50 -0.57
CA LEU A 25 2.15 7.10 0.06
C LEU A 25 2.28 8.58 -0.31
N ALA A 26 2.07 8.93 -1.58
CA ALA A 26 2.07 10.34 -2.01
C ALA A 26 0.96 11.15 -1.31
N TRP A 27 -0.23 10.57 -1.12
CA TRP A 27 -1.33 11.20 -0.40
C TRP A 27 -1.04 11.40 1.09
N LEU A 28 -0.41 10.43 1.75
CA LEU A 28 0.08 10.55 3.13
C LEU A 28 1.10 11.68 3.25
N CYS A 29 2.09 11.71 2.36
CA CYS A 29 3.16 12.71 2.35
C CYS A 29 2.71 14.11 1.93
N ALA A 30 1.52 14.26 1.34
CA ALA A 30 0.96 15.55 0.94
C ALA A 30 0.46 16.39 2.14
N ASP A 31 0.38 15.81 3.33
CA ASP A 31 -0.03 16.49 4.56
C ASP A 31 0.93 16.11 5.69
N GLU A 32 1.50 17.12 6.34
CA GLU A 32 2.53 16.94 7.36
C GLU A 32 2.01 16.14 8.55
N ALA A 33 0.78 16.40 9.01
CA ALA A 33 0.19 15.67 10.13
C ALA A 33 -0.09 14.21 9.79
N ARG A 34 -0.49 13.89 8.54
CA ARG A 34 -0.63 12.50 8.09
C ARG A 34 0.73 11.80 8.02
N ALA A 35 1.73 12.46 7.44
CA ALA A 35 3.08 11.92 7.32
C ALA A 35 3.71 11.65 8.70
N GLU A 36 3.61 12.59 9.64
CA GLU A 36 4.12 12.43 11.01
C GLU A 36 3.47 11.25 11.73
N ARG A 37 2.13 11.12 11.67
CA ARG A 37 1.44 9.98 12.28
C ARG A 37 1.87 8.66 11.65
N PHE A 38 2.00 8.60 10.33
CA PHE A 38 2.44 7.41 9.63
C PHE A 38 3.85 6.98 10.09
N LEU A 39 4.80 7.91 10.12
CA LEU A 39 6.17 7.63 10.59
C LEU A 39 6.18 7.20 12.06
N ALA A 40 5.43 7.88 12.92
CA ALA A 40 5.35 7.56 14.35
C ALA A 40 4.77 6.17 14.63
N LEU A 41 3.74 5.76 13.87
CA LEU A 41 3.06 4.48 14.06
C LEU A 41 3.77 3.31 13.37
N THR A 42 4.49 3.55 12.27
CA THR A 42 5.23 2.49 11.55
C THR A 42 6.68 2.35 12.02
N GLY A 43 7.24 3.37 12.70
CA GLY A 43 8.65 3.43 13.07
C GLY A 43 9.59 3.68 11.88
N LEU A 44 9.05 4.00 10.71
CA LEU A 44 9.85 4.32 9.53
C LEU A 44 10.47 5.72 9.64
N THR A 45 11.61 5.91 8.97
CA THR A 45 12.22 7.24 8.78
C THR A 45 12.05 7.73 7.35
N PRO A 46 12.16 9.05 7.09
CA PRO A 46 12.13 9.60 5.73
C PRO A 46 13.19 9.02 4.79
N GLU A 47 14.36 8.63 5.33
CA GLU A 47 15.43 7.95 4.58
C GLU A 47 15.01 6.54 4.17
N GLN A 48 14.39 5.80 5.08
CA GLN A 48 13.86 4.46 4.80
C GLN A 48 12.73 4.50 3.78
N LEU A 49 11.86 5.52 3.82
CA LEU A 49 10.82 5.73 2.81
C LEU A 49 11.42 5.95 1.42
N ARG A 50 12.40 6.86 1.30
CA ARG A 50 13.06 7.14 0.02
C ARG A 50 13.83 5.93 -0.52
N GLY A 51 14.51 5.19 0.35
CA GLY A 51 15.25 3.98 -0.02
C GLY A 51 14.37 2.76 -0.32
N GLY A 52 13.16 2.70 0.24
CA GLY A 52 12.25 1.57 0.15
C GLY A 52 11.03 1.80 -0.76
N ALA A 53 10.92 2.95 -1.40
CA ALA A 53 9.80 3.27 -2.30
C ALA A 53 9.63 2.20 -3.39
N GLY A 54 8.42 1.64 -3.49
CA GLY A 54 8.09 0.59 -4.46
C GLY A 54 8.49 -0.83 -4.03
N THR A 55 9.07 -1.01 -2.85
CA THR A 55 9.30 -2.35 -2.30
C THR A 55 7.99 -2.96 -1.78
N PRO A 56 7.79 -4.29 -1.90
CA PRO A 56 6.58 -4.95 -1.39
C PRO A 56 6.34 -4.67 0.10
N SER A 57 7.38 -4.72 0.94
CA SER A 57 7.26 -4.48 2.37
C SER A 57 6.81 -3.06 2.71
N LEU A 58 7.29 -2.05 1.96
CA LEU A 58 6.82 -0.68 2.17
C LEU A 58 5.39 -0.49 1.68
N ASN A 59 5.04 -1.11 0.54
CA ASN A 59 3.69 -1.06 0.01
C ASN A 59 2.68 -1.67 1.00
N GLU A 60 3.01 -2.82 1.59
CA GLU A 60 2.23 -3.45 2.66
C GLU A 60 2.10 -2.53 3.89
N ALA A 61 3.17 -1.89 4.34
CA ALA A 61 3.12 -0.97 5.47
C ALA A 61 2.21 0.24 5.21
N VAL A 62 2.25 0.82 4.02
CA VAL A 62 1.41 1.96 3.63
C VAL A 62 -0.07 1.58 3.59
N LEU A 63 -0.39 0.50 2.87
CA LEU A 63 -1.77 0.06 2.72
C LEU A 63 -2.34 -0.47 4.04
N GLY A 64 -1.53 -1.19 4.82
CA GLY A 64 -1.88 -1.67 6.15
C GLY A 64 -2.13 -0.52 7.14
N HIS A 65 -1.33 0.55 7.07
CA HIS A 65 -1.56 1.77 7.87
C HIS A 65 -2.94 2.38 7.59
N LEU A 66 -3.30 2.56 6.31
CA LEU A 66 -4.62 3.08 5.94
C LEU A 66 -5.74 2.15 6.41
N CYS A 67 -5.60 0.83 6.22
CA CYS A 67 -6.59 -0.13 6.69
C CYS A 67 -6.77 -0.15 8.22
N GLY A 68 -5.77 0.31 8.97
CA GLY A 68 -5.82 0.41 10.44
C GLY A 68 -6.57 1.64 10.96
N HIS A 69 -6.94 2.60 10.10
CA HIS A 69 -7.63 3.82 10.50
C HIS A 69 -8.70 4.20 9.48
N GLU A 70 -9.96 3.86 9.79
CA GLU A 70 -11.10 4.02 8.88
C GLU A 70 -11.26 5.43 8.28
N PRO A 71 -11.11 6.54 9.03
CA PRO A 71 -11.19 7.88 8.45
C PRO A 71 -10.15 8.12 7.35
N ASP A 72 -8.88 7.76 7.62
CA ASP A 72 -7.81 7.94 6.62
C ASP A 72 -8.01 6.99 5.43
N LEU A 73 -8.56 5.79 5.63
CA LEU A 73 -8.92 4.87 4.55
C LEU A 73 -9.95 5.49 3.59
N LEU A 74 -11.04 6.03 4.15
CA LEU A 74 -12.12 6.64 3.36
C LEU A 74 -11.64 7.88 2.61
N ASP A 75 -10.89 8.76 3.29
CA ASP A 75 -10.36 9.99 2.70
C ASP A 75 -9.31 9.69 1.61
N ALA A 76 -8.43 8.72 1.84
CA ALA A 76 -7.47 8.28 0.83
C ALA A 76 -8.18 7.67 -0.38
N ALA A 77 -9.18 6.80 -0.17
CA ALA A 77 -9.94 6.20 -1.26
C ALA A 77 -10.63 7.26 -2.12
N ALA A 78 -11.28 8.23 -1.48
CA ALA A 78 -11.91 9.36 -2.15
C ALA A 78 -10.91 10.20 -2.96
N ALA A 79 -9.77 10.56 -2.34
CA ALA A 79 -8.73 11.35 -3.01
C ALA A 79 -8.06 10.61 -4.18
N LEU A 80 -7.95 9.29 -4.08
CA LEU A 80 -7.37 8.42 -5.12
C LEU A 80 -8.40 8.00 -6.18
N GLY A 81 -9.68 8.32 -6.01
CA GLY A 81 -10.74 7.92 -6.94
C GLY A 81 -10.89 6.41 -7.07
N VAL A 82 -10.72 5.68 -5.96
CA VAL A 82 -10.88 4.23 -5.87
C VAL A 82 -11.88 3.88 -4.76
N GLU A 83 -12.45 2.69 -4.83
CA GLU A 83 -13.25 2.17 -3.71
C GLU A 83 -12.35 1.82 -2.51
N PRO A 84 -12.77 2.06 -1.25
CA PRO A 84 -12.01 1.68 -0.07
C PRO A 84 -11.63 0.19 -0.07
N GLY A 85 -12.51 -0.66 -0.57
CA GLY A 85 -12.26 -2.10 -0.72
C GLY A 85 -11.10 -2.43 -1.66
N ALA A 86 -10.75 -1.56 -2.60
CA ALA A 86 -9.57 -1.75 -3.46
C ALA A 86 -8.26 -1.58 -2.67
N ILE A 87 -8.21 -0.63 -1.72
CA ILE A 87 -7.06 -0.45 -0.82
C ILE A 87 -6.94 -1.66 0.11
N VAL A 88 -8.05 -2.15 0.65
CA VAL A 88 -8.08 -3.36 1.49
C VAL A 88 -7.60 -4.58 0.70
N ALA A 89 -8.10 -4.80 -0.51
CA ALA A 89 -7.67 -5.92 -1.35
C ALA A 89 -6.18 -5.86 -1.70
N ALA A 90 -5.66 -4.67 -2.01
CA ALA A 90 -4.26 -4.45 -2.33
C ALA A 90 -3.32 -4.64 -1.13
N SER A 91 -3.79 -4.42 0.10
CA SER A 91 -2.98 -4.60 1.32
C SER A 91 -2.58 -6.06 1.57
N GLY A 92 -3.25 -7.02 0.91
CA GLY A 92 -3.04 -8.44 1.16
C GLY A 92 -3.51 -8.88 2.56
N ALA A 93 -4.13 -7.98 3.34
CA ALA A 93 -4.73 -8.30 4.62
C ALA A 93 -5.90 -9.26 4.38
N ARG A 94 -5.62 -10.57 4.43
CA ARG A 94 -6.67 -11.54 4.72
C ARG A 94 -7.11 -11.21 6.16
N TRP A 95 -8.20 -10.47 6.30
CA TRP A 95 -8.84 -10.36 7.58
C TRP A 95 -9.30 -11.79 7.92
N SER A 96 -8.65 -12.40 8.91
CA SER A 96 -9.24 -13.53 9.60
C SER A 96 -10.19 -12.91 10.62
N ALA A 97 -11.49 -13.16 10.42
CA ALA A 97 -12.55 -12.81 11.37
C ALA A 97 -12.28 -13.40 12.76
#